data_AF-A0A5E8V3G3-F1
#
_entry.id   AF-A0A5E8V3G3-F1
#
_cell.length_a   1.000
_cell.length_b   1.000
_cell.length_c   1.000
_cell.angle_alpha   90.00
_cell.angle_beta   90.00
_cell.angle_gamma   90.00
#
_symmetry.space_group_name_H-M   'P 1'
#
loop_
_entity.id
_entity.type
_entity.pdbx_description
1 polymer ?
#
loop_
_entity_poly.entity_id
_entity_poly.type
_entity_poly.pdbx_seq_one_letter_code
_entity_poly.pdbx_strand_id
1 'polypeptide(L)'
;MPSGGVHSIGYAAYASLAGDAKMSGQIQLAYCLVHARRNFVRVRKTTNSPFAAEVIERIAAVYAIEERIRGLGAGERRAARQAETKPLMEALKARLIAVKDGISRRSTLIKAIDYMLERWQGLTAFLDDGRIEPDSNTVERSIRPIAIGKKNSLFSGDEGGGETWAVLSSLLNTAKLNGLDPEAYLVDVLERMVSGATKTHQLHELLAWNWKAAREAEKRAVA
;
A
#
# COMPACT_ATOMS: atom_id res chain seq x y z
N MET A 1 1.90 23.67 10.02
CA MET A 1 1.81 22.35 10.70
C MET A 1 1.85 21.28 9.62
N PRO A 2 2.69 20.24 9.71
CA PRO A 2 2.70 19.21 8.68
C PRO A 2 1.43 18.39 8.85
N SER A 3 0.49 18.52 7.91
CA SER A 3 -0.66 17.64 7.80
C SER A 3 -0.17 16.22 7.52
N GLY A 4 -0.47 15.30 8.43
CA GLY A 4 -0.21 13.87 8.25
C GLY A 4 -1.26 13.28 7.31
N GLY A 5 -0.84 12.70 6.19
CA GLY A 5 -1.74 11.95 5.31
C GLY A 5 -1.88 10.51 5.80
N VAL A 6 -3.10 10.00 5.90
CA VAL A 6 -3.35 8.57 6.16
C VAL A 6 -3.78 7.92 4.85
N HIS A 7 -2.89 7.12 4.26
CA HIS A 7 -3.22 6.30 3.10
C HIS A 7 -3.99 5.06 3.57
N SER A 8 -5.21 4.84 3.05
CA SER A 8 -6.03 3.71 3.48
C SER A 8 -6.70 3.01 2.30
N ILE A 9 -6.93 1.70 2.44
CA ILE A 9 -7.54 0.85 1.41
C ILE A 9 -9.08 1.01 1.37
N GLY A 10 -9.62 2.12 1.90
CA GLY A 10 -11.06 2.31 2.01
C GLY A 10 -11.74 1.30 2.93
N TYR A 11 -11.06 0.91 4.01
CA TYR A 11 -11.68 0.16 5.11
C TYR A 11 -12.60 1.07 5.91
N ALA A 12 -13.81 0.61 6.23
CA ALA A 12 -14.88 1.43 6.81
C ALA A 12 -14.48 2.14 8.11
N ALA A 13 -13.59 1.54 8.92
CA ALA A 13 -13.11 2.15 10.16
C ALA A 13 -12.26 3.42 9.95
N TYR A 14 -11.60 3.57 8.79
CA TYR A 14 -10.90 4.82 8.48
C TYR A 14 -11.85 5.92 8.02
N ALA A 15 -12.98 5.56 7.41
CA ALA A 15 -14.04 6.52 7.08
C ALA A 15 -14.70 7.09 8.35
N SER A 16 -14.87 6.29 9.40
CA SER A 16 -15.36 6.78 10.69
C SER A 16 -14.34 7.68 11.40
N LEU A 17 -13.04 7.39 11.30
CA LEU A 17 -11.98 8.25 11.86
C LEU A 17 -11.88 9.60 11.14
N ALA A 18 -12.03 9.62 9.81
CA ALA A 18 -12.06 10.87 9.05
C ALA A 18 -13.33 11.71 9.31
N GLY A 19 -14.43 11.05 9.73
CA GLY A 19 -15.69 11.70 10.12
C GLY A 19 -15.76 12.14 11.58
N ASP A 20 -14.77 11.81 12.42
CA ASP A 20 -14.72 12.27 13.82
C ASP A 20 -14.42 13.76 13.87
N ALA A 21 -15.30 14.53 14.53
CA ALA A 21 -15.17 15.98 14.67
C ALA A 21 -13.83 16.43 15.30
N LYS A 22 -13.19 15.57 16.12
CA LYS A 22 -11.88 15.87 16.72
C LYS A 22 -10.71 15.74 15.73
N MET A 23 -10.83 14.86 14.74
CA MET A 23 -9.81 14.55 13.74
C MET A 23 -10.13 15.16 12.36
N SER A 24 -11.32 15.75 12.22
CA SER A 24 -11.77 16.49 11.04
C SER A 24 -10.75 17.55 10.64
N GLY A 25 -10.27 17.47 9.39
CA GLY A 25 -9.27 18.38 8.84
C GLY A 25 -7.80 17.98 9.10
N GLN A 26 -7.54 16.97 9.94
CA GLN A 26 -6.18 16.45 10.16
C GLN A 26 -5.87 15.22 9.31
N ILE A 27 -6.91 14.48 8.89
CA ILE A 27 -6.79 13.23 8.14
C ILE A 27 -7.43 13.40 6.76
N GLN A 28 -6.63 13.24 5.70
CA GLN A 28 -7.13 13.13 4.33
C GLN A 28 -7.13 11.67 3.89
N LEU A 29 -8.29 11.16 3.47
CA LEU A 29 -8.40 9.82 2.90
C LEU A 29 -7.90 9.82 1.46
N ALA A 30 -6.87 9.03 1.20
CA ALA A 30 -6.47 8.63 -0.15
C ALA A 30 -7.04 7.25 -0.47
N TYR A 31 -7.65 7.09 -1.64
CA TYR A 31 -8.18 5.82 -2.13
C TYR A 31 -7.30 5.26 -3.25
N CYS A 32 -7.27 3.92 -3.36
CA CYS A 32 -6.42 3.21 -4.30
C CYS A 32 -7.05 3.10 -5.70
N LEU A 33 -6.36 3.61 -6.73
CA LEU A 33 -6.80 3.57 -8.12
C LEU A 33 -6.86 2.14 -8.68
N VAL A 34 -6.03 1.20 -8.20
CA VAL A 34 -6.12 -0.21 -8.58
C VAL A 34 -7.46 -0.82 -8.17
N HIS A 35 -7.98 -0.47 -6.99
CA HIS A 35 -9.27 -0.96 -6.52
C HIS A 35 -10.43 -0.40 -7.35
N ALA A 36 -10.40 0.89 -7.68
CA ALA A 36 -11.36 1.49 -8.60
C ALA A 36 -11.31 0.79 -9.98
N ARG A 37 -10.11 0.62 -10.57
CA ARG A 37 -9.90 -0.08 -11.84
C ARG A 37 -10.41 -1.52 -11.83
N ARG A 38 -10.25 -2.25 -10.72
CA ARG A 38 -10.69 -3.65 -10.58
C ARG A 38 -12.21 -3.80 -10.80
N ASN A 39 -13.00 -2.81 -10.40
CA ASN A 39 -14.44 -2.81 -10.67
C ASN A 39 -14.74 -2.79 -12.17
N PHE A 40 -14.04 -1.95 -12.95
CA PHE A 40 -14.19 -1.90 -14.41
C PHE A 40 -13.65 -3.16 -15.09
N VAL A 41 -12.54 -3.73 -14.61
CA VAL A 41 -12.04 -5.03 -15.11
C VAL A 41 -13.09 -6.12 -14.95
N ARG A 42 -13.76 -6.18 -13.79
CA ARG A 42 -14.85 -7.13 -13.55
C ARG A 42 -16.02 -6.90 -14.51
N VAL A 43 -16.45 -5.65 -14.70
CA VAL A 43 -17.51 -5.31 -15.67
C VAL A 43 -17.12 -5.73 -17.09
N ARG A 44 -15.87 -5.46 -17.51
CA ARG A 44 -15.38 -5.86 -18.83
C ARG A 44 -15.41 -7.37 -19.01
N LYS A 45 -14.97 -8.14 -18.00
CA LYS A 45 -14.98 -9.60 -18.05
C LYS A 45 -16.39 -10.19 -18.16
N THR A 46 -17.39 -9.57 -17.51
CA THR A 46 -18.76 -10.11 -17.49
C THR A 46 -19.64 -9.63 -18.63
N THR A 47 -19.39 -8.43 -19.16
CA THR A 47 -20.28 -7.78 -20.14
C THR A 47 -19.61 -7.42 -21.46
N ASN A 48 -18.29 -7.57 -21.56
CA ASN A 48 -17.46 -7.07 -22.65
C ASN A 48 -17.65 -5.57 -22.96
N SER A 49 -18.06 -4.77 -21.97
CA SER A 49 -18.36 -3.35 -22.14
C SER A 49 -17.18 -2.58 -22.77
N PRO A 50 -17.38 -1.87 -23.90
CA PRO A 50 -16.35 -1.03 -24.52
C PRO A 50 -15.92 0.11 -23.61
N PHE A 51 -16.86 0.74 -22.92
CA PHE A 51 -16.56 1.83 -21.99
C PHE A 51 -15.73 1.35 -20.79
N ALA A 52 -15.97 0.14 -20.28
CA ALA A 52 -15.13 -0.42 -19.23
C ALA A 52 -13.67 -0.60 -19.69
N ALA A 53 -13.43 -0.96 -20.96
CA ALA A 53 -12.07 -1.00 -21.52
C ALA A 53 -11.46 0.40 -21.64
N GLU A 54 -12.22 1.39 -22.12
CA GLU A 54 -11.77 2.80 -22.19
C GLU A 54 -11.29 3.29 -20.81
N VAL A 55 -12.06 3.04 -19.75
CA VAL A 55 -11.67 3.44 -18.38
C VAL A 55 -10.38 2.73 -17.94
N ILE A 56 -10.24 1.44 -18.25
CA ILE A 56 -9.04 0.65 -17.91
C ILE A 56 -7.79 1.23 -18.59
N GLU A 57 -7.90 1.62 -19.86
CA GLU A 57 -6.82 2.22 -20.65
C GLU A 57 -6.46 3.62 -20.15
N ARG A 58 -7.45 4.46 -19.85
CA ARG A 58 -7.21 5.79 -19.26
C ARG A 58 -6.47 5.70 -17.93
N ILE A 59 -6.83 4.74 -17.08
CA ILE A 59 -6.10 4.50 -15.83
C ILE A 59 -4.69 3.96 -16.11
N ALA A 60 -4.49 3.15 -17.15
CA ALA A 60 -3.16 2.68 -17.53
C ALA A 60 -2.24 3.84 -17.96
N ALA A 61 -2.76 4.84 -18.67
CA ALA A 61 -2.01 6.05 -19.03
C ALA A 61 -1.56 6.84 -17.79
N VAL A 62 -2.39 6.91 -16.74
CA VAL A 62 -1.98 7.47 -15.44
C VAL A 62 -0.79 6.70 -14.85
N TYR A 63 -0.84 5.37 -14.85
CA TYR A 63 0.27 4.55 -14.33
C TYR A 63 1.56 4.67 -15.16
N ALA A 64 1.46 4.92 -16.47
CA ALA A 64 2.65 5.18 -17.29
C ALA A 64 3.40 6.45 -16.86
N ILE A 65 2.66 7.50 -16.46
CA ILE A 65 3.26 8.71 -15.89
C ILE A 65 3.87 8.40 -14.52
N GLU A 66 3.12 7.71 -13.65
CA GLU A 66 3.56 7.37 -12.29
C GLU A 66 4.83 6.50 -12.27
N GLU A 67 5.00 5.61 -13.25
CA GLU A 67 6.23 4.83 -13.40
C GLU A 67 7.42 5.72 -13.74
N ARG A 68 7.24 6.69 -14.65
CA ARG A 68 8.31 7.61 -15.06
C ARG A 68 8.76 8.55 -13.93
N ILE A 69 7.84 8.99 -13.08
CA ILE A 69 8.15 9.91 -11.97
C ILE A 69 8.49 9.18 -10.66
N ARG A 70 8.52 7.85 -10.68
CA ARG A 70 8.83 7.04 -9.49
C ARG A 70 10.27 7.28 -9.04
N GLY A 71 10.45 7.47 -7.73
CA GLY A 71 11.77 7.74 -7.14
C GLY A 71 12.19 9.22 -7.17
N LEU A 72 11.46 10.10 -7.87
CA LEU A 72 11.68 11.55 -7.80
C LEU A 72 11.21 12.13 -6.46
N GLY A 73 11.66 13.36 -6.16
CA GLY A 73 11.25 14.08 -4.96
C GLY A 73 9.76 14.41 -4.96
N ALA A 74 9.16 14.55 -3.77
CA ALA A 74 7.72 14.82 -3.64
C ALA A 74 7.26 16.08 -4.40
N GLY A 75 8.09 17.13 -4.44
CA GLY A 75 7.79 18.34 -5.21
C GLY A 75 7.75 18.10 -6.72
N GLU A 76 8.71 17.35 -7.26
CA GLU A 76 8.80 17.01 -8.69
C GLU A 76 7.65 16.11 -9.12
N ARG A 77 7.33 15.10 -8.29
CA ARG A 77 6.18 14.22 -8.51
C ARG A 77 4.88 15.02 -8.58
N ARG A 78 4.66 15.94 -7.62
CA ARG A 78 3.50 16.82 -7.61
C ARG A 78 3.43 17.69 -8.87
N ALA A 79 4.55 18.29 -9.28
CA ALA A 79 4.60 19.12 -10.48
C ALA A 79 4.22 18.34 -11.74
N ALA A 80 4.82 17.17 -11.96
CA ALA A 80 4.48 16.29 -13.08
C ALA A 80 3.02 15.83 -13.04
N ARG A 81 2.49 15.48 -11.86
CA ARG A 81 1.07 15.10 -11.69
C ARG A 81 0.12 16.23 -12.04
N GLN A 82 0.41 17.46 -11.64
CA GLN A 82 -0.43 18.61 -11.98
C GLN A 82 -0.39 18.92 -13.49
N ALA A 83 0.77 18.79 -14.12
CA ALA A 83 0.94 19.06 -15.55
C ALA A 83 0.34 17.96 -16.45
N GLU A 84 0.51 16.70 -16.09
CA GLU A 84 0.26 15.57 -16.98
C GLU A 84 -0.87 14.66 -16.50
N THR A 85 -0.86 14.26 -15.22
CA THR A 85 -1.85 13.30 -14.69
C THR A 85 -3.22 13.93 -14.45
N LYS A 86 -3.26 15.17 -13.96
CA LYS A 86 -4.50 15.87 -13.60
C LYS A 86 -5.44 16.06 -14.79
N PRO A 87 -4.99 16.51 -15.98
CA PRO A 87 -5.85 16.58 -17.17
C PRO A 87 -6.47 15.22 -17.55
N LEU A 88 -5.73 14.12 -17.42
CA LEU A 88 -6.24 12.78 -17.71
C LEU A 88 -7.35 12.37 -16.72
N MET A 89 -7.14 12.66 -15.44
CA MET A 89 -8.14 12.38 -14.40
C MET A 89 -9.39 13.23 -14.58
N GLU A 90 -9.26 14.51 -14.89
CA GLU A 90 -10.40 15.41 -15.16
C GLU A 90 -11.21 14.95 -16.39
N ALA A 91 -10.53 14.60 -17.48
CA ALA A 91 -11.16 14.04 -18.66
C ALA A 91 -11.89 12.72 -18.35
N LEU A 92 -11.27 11.84 -17.55
CA LEU A 92 -11.91 10.61 -17.10
C LEU A 92 -13.17 10.89 -16.25
N LYS A 93 -13.14 11.87 -15.35
CA LYS A 93 -14.31 12.28 -14.56
C LYS A 93 -15.46 12.71 -15.45
N ALA A 94 -15.17 13.59 -16.41
CA ALA A 94 -16.18 14.10 -17.34
C ALA A 94 -16.81 12.95 -18.15
N ARG A 95 -16.00 12.01 -18.63
CA ARG A 95 -16.48 10.81 -19.33
C ARG A 95 -17.36 9.92 -18.46
N LEU A 96 -16.99 9.72 -17.19
CA LEU A 96 -17.80 8.92 -16.25
C LEU A 96 -19.17 9.55 -16.00
N ILE A 97 -19.23 10.87 -15.81
CA ILE A 97 -20.49 11.60 -15.59
C ILE A 97 -21.38 11.49 -16.84
N ALA A 98 -20.83 11.78 -18.02
CA ALA A 98 -21.59 11.71 -19.27
C ALA A 98 -22.17 10.32 -19.54
N VAL A 99 -21.41 9.25 -19.25
CA VAL A 99 -21.92 7.88 -19.43
C VAL A 99 -22.93 7.51 -18.35
N LYS A 100 -22.76 7.98 -17.12
CA LYS A 100 -23.71 7.72 -16.02
C LYS A 100 -25.12 8.18 -16.35
N ASP A 101 -25.26 9.34 -17.01
CA ASP A 101 -26.57 9.92 -17.35
C ASP A 101 -27.32 9.09 -18.42
N GLY A 102 -26.60 8.31 -19.23
CA GLY A 102 -27.16 7.51 -20.32
C GLY A 102 -27.40 6.03 -20.00
N ILE A 103 -27.13 5.56 -18.79
CA ILE A 103 -27.20 4.12 -18.45
C ILE A 103 -28.25 3.80 -17.38
N SER A 104 -28.86 2.61 -17.50
CA SER A 104 -29.81 2.11 -16.52
C SER A 104 -29.18 1.93 -15.13
N ARG A 105 -29.92 2.34 -14.09
CA ARG A 105 -29.56 2.17 -12.66
C ARG A 105 -29.32 0.72 -12.24
N ARG A 106 -29.79 -0.26 -13.01
CA ARG A 106 -29.58 -1.70 -12.72
C ARG A 106 -28.30 -2.28 -13.33
N SER A 107 -27.58 -1.49 -14.14
CA SER A 107 -26.36 -1.95 -14.81
C SER A 107 -25.23 -2.26 -13.82
N THR A 108 -24.46 -3.31 -14.06
CA THR A 108 -23.21 -3.55 -13.30
C THR A 108 -22.17 -2.45 -13.54
N LEU A 109 -22.26 -1.76 -14.68
CA LEU A 109 -21.40 -0.64 -15.02
C LEU A 109 -21.68 0.59 -14.14
N ILE A 110 -22.96 0.91 -13.86
CA ILE A 110 -23.28 2.10 -13.05
C ILE A 110 -22.70 1.98 -11.65
N LYS A 111 -22.71 0.78 -11.05
CA LYS A 111 -22.10 0.51 -9.75
C LYS A 111 -20.59 0.79 -9.74
N ALA A 112 -19.89 0.48 -10.84
CA ALA A 112 -18.46 0.77 -10.96
C ALA A 112 -18.20 2.28 -11.12
N ILE A 113 -19.05 2.98 -11.88
CA ILE A 113 -18.98 4.44 -12.05
C ILE A 113 -19.27 5.15 -10.72
N ASP A 114 -20.35 4.80 -10.04
CA ASP A 114 -20.75 5.37 -8.75
C ASP A 114 -19.66 5.19 -7.71
N TYR A 115 -19.10 3.98 -7.60
CA TYR A 115 -17.98 3.70 -6.70
C TYR A 115 -16.83 4.70 -6.87
N MET A 116 -16.48 5.00 -8.12
CA MET A 116 -15.37 5.88 -8.47
C MET A 116 -15.72 7.36 -8.27
N LEU A 117 -16.92 7.79 -8.66
CA LEU A 117 -17.36 9.18 -8.52
C LEU A 117 -17.58 9.58 -7.05
N GLU A 118 -18.16 8.70 -6.23
CA GLU A 118 -18.34 8.93 -4.79
C GLU A 118 -17.01 9.11 -4.05
N ARG A 119 -15.94 8.48 -4.56
CA ARG A 119 -14.60 8.48 -3.94
C ARG A 119 -13.61 9.38 -4.67
N TRP A 120 -14.11 10.22 -5.58
CA TRP A 120 -13.26 10.98 -6.49
C TRP A 120 -12.19 11.79 -5.78
N GLN A 121 -12.56 12.53 -4.74
CA GLN A 121 -11.66 13.40 -3.99
C GLN A 121 -10.47 12.61 -3.39
N GLY A 122 -10.71 11.43 -2.83
CA GLY A 122 -9.62 10.60 -2.28
C GLY A 122 -8.86 9.82 -3.36
N LEU A 123 -9.50 9.47 -4.48
CA LEU A 123 -8.83 8.87 -5.64
C LEU A 123 -7.90 9.87 -6.35
N THR A 124 -8.11 11.18 -6.19
CA THR A 124 -7.27 12.24 -6.76
C THR A 124 -6.36 12.93 -5.74
N ALA A 125 -6.39 12.55 -4.47
CA ALA A 125 -5.59 13.19 -3.41
C ALA A 125 -4.07 13.18 -3.71
N PHE A 126 -3.60 12.13 -4.39
CA PHE A 126 -2.19 12.00 -4.78
C PHE A 126 -1.71 13.06 -5.78
N LEU A 127 -2.63 13.71 -6.50
CA LEU A 127 -2.27 14.78 -7.44
C LEU A 127 -1.70 16.00 -6.71
N ASP A 128 -2.19 16.26 -5.50
CA ASP A 128 -1.85 17.46 -4.73
C ASP A 128 -0.72 17.22 -3.73
N ASP A 129 -0.44 15.96 -3.37
CA ASP A 129 0.64 15.56 -2.48
C ASP A 129 1.51 14.44 -3.09
N GLY A 130 2.74 14.80 -3.45
CA GLY A 130 3.73 13.89 -4.05
C GLY A 130 4.19 12.74 -3.14
N ARG A 131 3.87 12.77 -1.85
CA ARG A 131 4.16 11.70 -0.88
C ARG A 131 3.12 10.60 -0.91
N ILE A 132 1.92 10.88 -1.45
CA ILE A 132 0.84 9.91 -1.56
C ILE A 132 1.04 9.10 -2.84
N GLU A 133 1.03 7.78 -2.69
CA GLU A 133 1.00 6.86 -3.83
C GLU A 133 -0.43 6.72 -4.39
N PRO A 134 -0.60 6.57 -5.71
CA PRO A 134 -1.91 6.32 -6.34
C PRO A 134 -2.50 4.95 -6.00
N ASP A 135 -1.69 4.03 -5.48
CA ASP A 135 -2.10 2.70 -5.05
C ASP A 135 -1.37 2.24 -3.79
N SER A 136 -1.95 1.21 -3.17
CA SER A 136 -1.44 0.53 -1.98
C SER A 136 -0.65 -0.74 -2.31
N ASN A 137 -0.29 -0.99 -3.57
CA ASN A 137 0.25 -2.29 -4.00
C ASN A 137 1.54 -2.66 -3.26
N THR A 138 2.41 -1.69 -2.96
CA THR A 138 3.65 -1.93 -2.20
C THR A 138 3.35 -2.43 -0.79
N VAL A 139 2.37 -1.80 -0.13
CA VAL A 139 1.90 -2.20 1.22
C VAL A 139 1.22 -3.56 1.15
N GLU A 140 0.31 -3.75 0.19
CA GLU A 140 -0.41 -5.00 -0.02
C GLU A 140 0.52 -6.17 -0.34
N ARG A 141 1.54 -5.97 -1.16
CA ARG A 141 2.55 -7.01 -1.46
C ARG A 141 3.38 -7.35 -0.21
N SER A 142 3.72 -6.36 0.60
CA SER A 142 4.49 -6.57 1.84
C SER A 142 3.70 -7.34 2.90
N ILE A 143 2.38 -7.10 2.99
CA ILE A 143 1.50 -7.82 3.90
C ILE A 143 0.93 -9.13 3.31
N ARG A 144 1.11 -9.39 2.01
CA ARG A 144 0.56 -10.59 1.36
C ARG A 144 1.13 -11.91 1.91
N PRO A 145 2.45 -12.06 2.14
CA PRO A 145 3.00 -13.28 2.76
C PRO A 145 2.41 -13.53 4.14
N ILE A 146 2.17 -12.46 4.89
CA ILE A 146 1.46 -12.45 6.16
C ILE A 146 0.04 -13.00 5.93
N ALA A 147 -0.80 -12.35 5.11
CA ALA A 147 -2.18 -12.78 4.91
C ALA A 147 -2.31 -14.24 4.40
N ILE A 148 -1.41 -14.67 3.51
CA ILE A 148 -1.36 -16.06 3.02
C ILE A 148 -0.91 -17.02 4.11
N GLY A 149 0.13 -16.67 4.87
CA GLY A 149 0.62 -17.47 6.00
C GLY A 149 -0.46 -17.70 7.06
N LYS A 150 -1.24 -16.67 7.40
CA LYS A 150 -2.42 -16.81 8.27
C LYS A 150 -3.45 -17.79 7.71
N LYS A 151 -3.76 -17.68 6.41
CA LYS A 151 -4.73 -18.56 5.74
C LYS A 151 -4.26 -20.02 5.69
N ASN A 152 -2.95 -20.24 5.63
CA ASN A 152 -2.34 -21.56 5.52
C ASN A 152 -1.86 -22.12 6.88
N SER A 153 -1.99 -21.34 7.96
CA SER A 153 -1.68 -21.78 9.32
C SER A 153 -2.91 -22.42 9.94
N LEU A 154 -2.82 -23.71 10.26
CA LEU A 154 -3.84 -24.43 11.02
C LEU A 154 -3.92 -24.00 12.50
N PHE A 155 -3.00 -23.14 12.95
CA PHE A 155 -2.79 -22.78 14.36
C PHE A 155 -3.09 -21.32 14.68
N SER A 156 -3.61 -20.53 13.73
CA SER A 156 -4.07 -19.15 13.98
C SER A 156 -5.51 -19.12 14.50
N GLY A 157 -5.78 -19.89 15.55
CA GLY A 157 -7.13 -20.08 16.12
C GLY A 157 -7.44 -19.23 17.35
N ASP A 158 -6.44 -18.67 18.02
CA ASP A 158 -6.58 -17.87 19.23
C ASP A 158 -5.74 -16.58 19.21
N GLU A 159 -5.94 -15.71 20.21
CA GLU A 159 -5.28 -14.40 20.32
C GLU A 159 -3.75 -14.53 20.50
N GLY A 160 -3.30 -15.49 21.32
CA GLY A 160 -1.87 -15.74 21.58
C GLY A 160 -1.10 -16.24 20.36
N GLY A 161 -1.72 -17.10 19.54
CA GLY A 161 -1.17 -17.51 18.25
C GLY A 161 -1.06 -16.33 17.27
N GLY A 162 -2.01 -15.40 17.32
CA GLY A 162 -1.96 -14.15 16.56
C GLY A 162 -0.79 -13.25 16.96
N GLU A 163 -0.58 -13.05 18.26
CA GLU A 163 0.52 -12.24 18.81
C GLU A 163 1.89 -12.83 18.44
N THR A 164 2.07 -14.13 18.70
CA THR A 164 3.32 -14.85 18.37
C THR A 164 3.66 -14.69 16.89
N TRP A 165 2.66 -14.84 16.03
CA TRP A 165 2.85 -14.74 14.60
C TRP A 165 3.13 -13.30 14.13
N ALA A 166 2.56 -12.29 14.79
CA ALA A 166 2.87 -10.88 14.53
C ALA A 166 4.33 -10.55 14.90
N VAL A 167 4.83 -11.07 16.02
CA VAL A 167 6.23 -10.92 16.44
C VAL A 167 7.17 -11.55 15.41
N LEU A 168 6.95 -12.82 15.06
CA LEU A 168 7.79 -13.54 14.08
C LEU A 168 7.77 -12.86 12.71
N SER A 169 6.59 -12.47 12.22
CA SER A 169 6.45 -11.79 10.94
C SER A 169 7.17 -10.44 10.92
N SER A 170 7.16 -9.70 12.04
CA SER A 170 7.85 -8.42 12.17
C SER A 170 9.37 -8.59 12.12
N LEU A 171 9.91 -9.59 12.82
CA LEU A 171 11.35 -9.91 12.81
C LEU A 171 11.81 -10.34 11.41
N LEU A 172 11.09 -11.26 10.77
CA LEU A 172 11.39 -11.76 9.42
C LEU A 172 11.36 -10.64 8.38
N ASN A 173 10.35 -9.77 8.41
CA ASN A 173 10.25 -8.67 7.46
C ASN A 173 11.30 -7.59 7.73
N THR A 174 11.65 -7.32 8.99
CA THR A 174 12.75 -6.41 9.33
C THR A 174 14.08 -6.93 8.78
N ALA A 175 14.36 -8.23 8.90
CA ALA A 175 15.55 -8.85 8.30
C ALA A 175 15.58 -8.67 6.77
N LYS A 176 14.47 -8.99 6.09
CA LYS A 176 14.35 -8.82 4.63
C LYS A 176 14.55 -7.38 4.18
N LEU A 177 13.94 -6.41 4.88
CA LEU A 177 14.07 -4.98 4.58
C LEU A 177 15.51 -4.48 4.74
N ASN A 178 16.31 -5.11 5.61
CA ASN A 178 17.73 -4.81 5.78
C ASN A 178 18.66 -5.61 4.82
N GLY A 179 18.08 -6.40 3.92
CA GLY A 179 18.81 -7.24 2.96
C GLY A 179 19.50 -8.43 3.62
N LEU A 180 18.98 -8.92 4.75
CA LEU A 180 19.51 -10.08 5.45
C LEU A 180 18.81 -11.37 5.00
N ASP A 181 19.55 -12.48 5.08
CA ASP A 181 18.94 -13.80 5.07
C ASP A 181 18.19 -14.01 6.42
N PRO A 182 16.85 -14.16 6.41
CA PRO A 182 16.08 -14.17 7.65
C PRO A 182 16.33 -15.41 8.52
N GLU A 183 16.68 -16.54 7.90
CA GLU A 183 16.98 -17.79 8.61
C GLU A 183 18.31 -17.64 9.35
N ALA A 184 19.37 -17.26 8.66
CA ALA A 184 20.69 -17.04 9.26
C ALA A 184 20.65 -16.01 10.38
N TYR A 185 19.91 -14.91 10.19
CA TYR A 185 19.72 -13.89 11.23
C TYR A 185 19.01 -14.45 12.46
N LEU A 186 17.87 -15.16 12.28
CA LEU A 186 17.11 -15.67 13.42
C LEU A 186 17.83 -16.80 14.17
N VAL A 187 18.52 -17.69 13.46
CA VAL A 187 19.32 -18.77 14.09
C VAL A 187 20.37 -18.17 15.00
N ASP A 188 21.19 -17.23 14.51
CA ASP A 188 22.27 -16.62 15.29
C ASP A 188 21.73 -15.78 16.46
N VAL A 189 20.66 -15.01 16.24
CA VAL A 189 20.01 -14.23 17.32
C VAL A 189 19.48 -15.14 18.42
N LEU A 190 18.74 -16.20 18.08
CA LEU A 190 18.20 -17.14 19.07
C LEU A 190 19.31 -17.91 19.79
N GLU A 191 20.34 -18.34 19.07
CA GLU A 191 21.50 -19.03 19.66
C GLU A 191 22.23 -18.14 20.67
N ARG A 192 22.49 -16.87 20.34
CA ARG A 192 23.13 -15.92 21.25
C ARG A 192 22.30 -15.61 22.49
N MET A 193 20.97 -15.58 22.34
CA MET A 193 20.05 -15.38 23.46
C MET A 193 19.99 -16.60 24.38
N VAL A 194 19.84 -17.80 23.82
CA VAL A 194 19.69 -19.05 24.60
C VAL A 194 21.00 -19.47 25.26
N SER A 195 22.13 -19.34 24.56
CA SER A 195 23.47 -19.60 25.12
C SER A 195 23.89 -18.58 26.18
N GLY A 196 23.20 -17.44 26.26
CA GLY A 196 23.56 -16.32 27.13
C GLY A 196 24.84 -15.60 26.70
N ALA A 197 25.28 -15.81 25.45
CA ALA A 197 26.37 -15.06 24.82
C ALA A 197 26.05 -13.56 24.73
N THR A 198 24.78 -13.22 24.51
CA THR A 198 24.29 -11.84 24.61
C THR A 198 23.48 -11.66 25.88
N LYS A 199 23.87 -10.68 26.71
CA LYS A 199 23.12 -10.33 27.94
C LYS A 199 21.93 -9.42 27.62
N THR A 200 20.96 -9.33 28.53
CA THR A 200 19.75 -8.52 28.35
C THR A 200 20.02 -7.06 27.98
N HIS A 201 21.06 -6.44 28.56
CA HIS A 201 21.43 -5.05 28.26
C HIS A 201 22.12 -4.88 26.89
N GLN A 202 22.52 -5.98 26.24
CA GLN A 202 23.19 -6.04 24.94
C GLN A 202 22.24 -6.44 23.79
N LEU A 203 20.95 -6.64 24.06
CA LEU A 203 19.98 -7.04 23.02
C LEU A 203 19.93 -6.07 21.82
N HIS A 204 20.31 -4.82 22.01
CA HIS A 204 20.41 -3.84 20.94
C HIS A 204 21.44 -4.24 19.87
N GLU A 205 22.47 -5.02 20.20
CA GLU A 205 23.46 -5.55 19.27
C GLU A 205 22.85 -6.57 18.28
N LEU A 206 21.77 -7.24 18.70
CA LEU A 206 21.06 -8.23 17.89
C LEU A 206 20.08 -7.59 16.89
N LEU A 207 19.85 -6.27 16.95
CA LEU A 207 18.99 -5.59 15.99
C LEU A 207 19.57 -5.72 14.57
N ALA A 208 18.71 -5.96 13.58
CA ALA A 208 19.10 -6.32 12.22
C ALA A 208 20.23 -5.44 11.62
N TRP A 209 20.19 -4.12 11.84
CA TRP A 209 21.22 -3.21 11.34
C TRP A 209 22.55 -3.31 12.09
N ASN A 210 22.55 -3.54 13.40
CA ASN A 210 23.76 -3.74 14.21
C ASN A 210 24.37 -5.11 13.94
N TRP A 211 23.53 -6.14 13.87
CA TRP A 211 23.93 -7.50 13.49
C TRP A 211 24.61 -7.52 12.13
N LYS A 212 24.02 -6.82 11.14
CA LYS A 212 24.60 -6.66 9.81
C LYS A 212 25.98 -6.01 9.86
N ALA A 213 26.09 -4.87 10.54
CA ALA A 213 27.34 -4.13 10.66
C ALA A 213 28.45 -4.97 11.31
N ALA A 214 28.12 -5.72 12.36
CA ALA A 214 29.06 -6.62 13.04
C ALA A 214 29.56 -7.74 12.09
N ARG A 215 28.66 -8.39 11.35
CA ARG A 215 29.03 -9.44 10.38
C ARG A 215 29.84 -8.90 9.21
N GLU A 216 29.55 -7.69 8.74
CA GLU A 216 30.35 -7.05 7.70
C GLU A 216 31.74 -6.68 8.21
N ALA A 217 31.86 -6.25 9.47
CA ALA A 217 33.16 -5.97 10.10
C ALA A 217 33.98 -7.26 10.28
N GLU A 218 33.37 -8.36 10.75
CA GLU A 218 34.01 -9.68 10.84
C GLU A 218 34.56 -10.14 9.49
N LYS A 219 33.74 -10.05 8.43
CA LYS A 219 34.16 -10.44 7.07
C LYS A 219 35.35 -9.60 6.57
N ARG A 220 35.41 -8.32 6.91
CA ARG A 220 36.53 -7.43 6.54
C ARG A 220 37.80 -7.71 7.35
N ALA A 221 37.68 -8.21 8.57
CA ALA A 221 38.84 -8.54 9.41
C ALA A 221 39.50 -9.87 9.01
N VAL A 222 38.78 -10.73 8.28
CA VAL A 222 39.24 -12.06 7.84
C VAL A 222 39.74 -12.05 6.38
N ALA A 223 39.43 -10.99 5.62
CA ALA A 223 39.87 -10.79 4.23
C ALA A 223 41.20 -10.03 4.15
#